data_AF-A0A4Y2MK38-F1
#
_entry.id   AF-A0A4Y2MK38-F1
#
_cell.length_a   1.000
_cell.length_b   1.000
_cell.length_c   1.000
_cell.angle_alpha   90.00
_cell.angle_beta   90.00
_cell.angle_gamma   90.00
#
_symmetry.space_group_name_H-M   'P 1'
#
loop_
_entity.id
_entity.type
_entity.pdbx_description
1 polymer ?
#
loop_
_entity_poly.entity_id
_entity_poly.type
_entity_poly.pdbx_seq_one_letter_code
_entity_poly.pdbx_strand_id
1 'polypeptide(L)'
;MLTDVHKTKRLASALKFLNRYSEEGNEFLNKIVTGDETWVCHVTPESKQQSMEWKHSLSPTKLKFKTTSGIQLVEFLPRGETINAVRYCETL
;
A
#
# COMPACT_ATOMS: atom_id res chain seq x y z
N MET A 1 -5.21 19.17 6.93
CA MET A 1 -5.27 18.96 8.40
C MET A 1 -6.43 18.01 8.70
N LEU A 2 -6.29 17.05 9.60
CA LEU A 2 -7.38 16.13 9.96
C LEU A 2 -8.46 16.84 10.80
N THR A 3 -9.72 16.58 10.52
CA THR A 3 -10.86 17.03 11.34
C THR A 3 -10.90 16.26 12.66
N ASP A 4 -11.54 16.81 13.68
CA ASP A 4 -11.68 16.12 14.97
C ASP A 4 -12.49 14.83 14.86
N VAL A 5 -13.50 14.81 13.98
CA VAL A 5 -14.23 13.59 13.64
C VAL A 5 -13.30 12.50 13.10
N HIS A 6 -12.37 12.85 12.19
CA HIS A 6 -11.39 11.88 11.68
C HIS A 6 -10.46 11.38 12.79
N LYS A 7 -10.00 12.26 13.69
CA LYS A 7 -9.14 11.87 14.82
C LYS A 7 -9.84 10.89 15.75
N THR A 8 -11.08 11.19 16.15
CA THR A 8 -11.88 10.32 17.03
C THR A 8 -12.12 8.95 16.40
N LYS A 9 -12.51 8.91 15.11
CA LYS A 9 -12.71 7.65 14.39
C LYS A 9 -11.42 6.81 14.30
N ARG A 10 -10.28 7.46 14.04
CA ARG A 10 -8.96 6.80 13.98
C ARG A 10 -8.57 6.24 15.35
N LEU A 11 -8.73 7.01 16.43
CA LEU A 11 -8.40 6.59 17.78
C LEU A 11 -9.26 5.40 18.23
N ALA A 12 -10.58 5.47 18.03
CA ALA A 12 -11.49 4.39 18.38
C ALA A 12 -11.15 3.09 17.64
N SER A 13 -10.85 3.19 16.34
CA SER A 13 -10.43 2.02 15.53
C SER A 13 -9.10 1.45 16.01
N ALA A 14 -8.10 2.31 16.25
CA ALA A 14 -6.77 1.90 16.71
C ALA A 14 -6.84 1.19 18.07
N LEU A 15 -7.61 1.71 19.03
CA LEU A 15 -7.80 1.07 20.33
C LEU A 15 -8.44 -0.31 20.21
N LYS A 16 -9.46 -0.45 19.34
CA LYS A 16 -10.11 -1.74 19.10
C LYS A 16 -9.12 -2.77 18.55
N PHE A 17 -8.33 -2.40 17.54
CA PHE A 17 -7.33 -3.31 16.96
C PHE A 17 -6.19 -3.62 17.93
N LEU A 18 -5.77 -2.65 18.75
CA LEU A 18 -4.73 -2.84 19.76
C LEU A 18 -5.15 -3.82 20.85
N ASN A 19 -6.38 -3.67 21.38
CA ASN A 19 -6.92 -4.61 22.37
C ASN A 19 -6.99 -6.03 21.79
N ARG A 20 -7.50 -6.18 20.56
CA ARG A 20 -7.55 -7.48 19.89
C ARG A 20 -6.15 -8.08 19.70
N TYR A 21 -5.17 -7.27 19.29
CA TYR A 21 -3.79 -7.72 19.18
C TYR A 21 -3.20 -8.13 20.53
N SER A 22 -3.60 -7.49 21.64
CA SER A 22 -3.14 -7.88 22.97
C SER A 22 -3.65 -9.26 23.41
N GLU A 23 -4.81 -9.68 22.89
CA GLU A 23 -5.43 -10.98 23.18
C GLU A 23 -4.93 -12.09 22.23
N GLU A 24 -4.87 -11.81 20.92
CA GLU A 24 -4.60 -12.81 19.87
C GLU A 24 -3.13 -12.77 19.34
N GLY A 25 -2.38 -11.71 19.64
CA GLY A 25 -0.99 -11.54 19.20
C GLY A 25 -0.79 -11.62 17.68
N ASN A 26 0.29 -12.29 17.26
CA ASN A 26 0.63 -12.45 15.84
C ASN A 26 -0.35 -13.35 15.08
N GLU A 27 -1.15 -14.19 15.75
CA GLU A 27 -2.16 -15.02 15.08
C GLU A 27 -3.22 -14.13 14.41
N PHE A 28 -3.60 -13.03 15.06
CA PHE A 28 -4.48 -12.02 14.47
C PHE A 28 -3.84 -11.37 13.24
N LEU A 29 -2.59 -10.93 13.32
CA LEU A 29 -1.90 -10.28 12.20
C LEU A 29 -1.72 -11.20 10.99
N ASN A 30 -1.41 -12.49 11.23
CA ASN A 30 -1.21 -13.48 10.17
C ASN A 30 -2.50 -13.78 9.38
N LYS A 31 -3.67 -13.44 9.91
CA LYS A 31 -4.97 -13.59 9.24
C LYS A 31 -5.36 -12.36 8.41
N ILE A 32 -4.59 -11.26 8.49
CA ILE A 32 -4.90 -10.03 7.74
C ILE A 32 -4.37 -10.16 6.32
N VAL A 33 -5.29 -10.18 5.36
CA VAL A 33 -5.00 -9.91 3.94
C VAL A 33 -5.28 -8.44 3.69
N THR A 34 -4.33 -7.73 3.10
CA THR A 34 -4.45 -6.30 2.77
C THR A 34 -4.10 -6.07 1.31
N GLY A 35 -4.85 -5.18 0.67
CA GLY A 35 -4.58 -4.66 -0.66
C GLY A 35 -4.94 -3.17 -0.69
N ASP A 36 -4.29 -2.44 -1.58
CA ASP A 36 -4.58 -1.03 -1.87
C ASP A 36 -4.17 -0.76 -3.32
N GLU A 37 -4.79 0.22 -3.95
CA GLU A 37 -4.56 0.50 -5.37
C GLU A 37 -3.62 1.68 -5.56
N THR A 38 -2.71 1.53 -6.51
CA THR A 38 -1.71 2.57 -6.79
C THR A 38 -1.56 2.79 -8.28
N TRP A 39 -1.42 4.06 -8.67
CA TRP A 39 -1.15 4.42 -10.05
C TRP A 39 0.33 4.16 -10.36
N VAL A 40 0.58 3.27 -11.32
CA VAL A 40 1.93 3.02 -11.82
C VAL A 40 2.12 3.81 -13.11
N CYS A 41 3.09 4.74 -13.10
CA CYS A 41 3.48 5.45 -14.31
C CYS A 41 4.22 4.49 -15.26
N HIS A 42 3.73 4.39 -16.49
CA HIS A 42 4.46 3.69 -17.56
C HIS A 42 5.64 4.55 -18.00
N VAL A 43 6.85 4.13 -17.65
CA VAL A 43 8.09 4.83 -17.99
C VAL A 43 8.56 4.34 -19.36
N THR A 44 8.54 5.20 -20.37
CA THR A 44 9.23 4.94 -21.64
C THR A 44 10.75 5.13 -21.48
N PRO A 45 11.58 4.53 -22.34
CA PRO A 45 13.03 4.75 -22.32
C PRO A 45 13.43 6.24 -22.29
N GLU A 46 12.71 7.09 -23.01
CA GLU A 46 12.94 8.54 -23.08
C GLU A 46 12.61 9.22 -21.74
N SER A 47 11.46 8.92 -21.14
CA SER A 47 11.09 9.47 -19.82
C SER A 47 12.04 8.98 -18.72
N LYS A 48 12.53 7.74 -18.83
CA LYS A 48 13.55 7.20 -17.93
C LYS A 48 14.83 8.02 -18.05
N GLN A 49 15.32 8.21 -19.28
CA GLN A 49 16.54 8.98 -19.56
C GLN A 49 16.45 10.41 -19.01
N GLN A 50 15.29 11.07 -19.16
CA GLN A 50 15.05 12.40 -18.61
C GLN A 50 15.03 12.42 -17.06
N SER A 51 14.58 11.34 -16.42
CA SER A 51 14.49 11.22 -14.96
C SER A 51 15.77 10.71 -14.27
N MET A 52 16.82 10.39 -15.03
CA MET A 52 18.06 9.84 -14.47
C MET A 52 18.78 10.89 -13.63
N GLU A 53 18.70 10.72 -12.30
CA GLU A 53 19.55 11.44 -11.38
C GLU A 53 20.93 10.78 -11.31
N TRP A 54 21.99 11.57 -11.51
CA TRP A 54 23.35 11.12 -11.29
C TRP A 54 23.59 10.91 -9.79
N LYS A 55 24.09 9.72 -9.42
CA LYS A 55 24.43 9.38 -8.04
C LYS A 55 25.90 9.02 -7.94
N HIS A 56 26.51 9.34 -6.79
CA HIS A 56 27.86 8.90 -6.46
C HIS A 56 27.81 7.50 -5.83
N SER A 57 28.91 6.77 -5.91
CA SER A 57 29.03 5.41 -5.34
C SER A 57 28.74 5.35 -3.84
N LEU A 58 28.90 6.46 -3.12
CA LEU A 58 28.65 6.59 -1.68
C LEU A 58 27.22 7.07 -1.34
N SER A 59 26.33 7.21 -2.32
CA SER A 59 24.97 7.68 -2.07
C SER A 59 24.15 6.69 -1.23
N PRO A 60 23.36 7.16 -0.25
CA PRO A 60 22.52 6.28 0.56
C PRO A 60 21.52 5.50 -0.32
N THR A 61 21.43 4.20 -0.09
CA THR A 61 20.42 3.37 -0.76
C THR A 61 19.07 3.58 -0.09
N LYS A 62 18.01 3.77 -0.87
CA LYS A 62 16.65 3.86 -0.33
C LYS A 62 16.30 2.56 0.40
N LEU A 63 15.92 2.67 1.67
CA LEU A 63 15.42 1.55 2.45
C LEU A 63 14.14 1.02 1.79
N LYS A 64 14.13 -0.26 1.42
CA LYS A 64 12.91 -0.94 0.99
C LYS A 64 12.18 -1.42 2.24
N PHE A 65 10.87 -1.19 2.30
CA PHE A 65 10.01 -1.79 3.32
C PHE A 65 10.03 -3.31 3.17
N LYS A 66 10.16 -4.03 4.29
CA LYS A 66 10.08 -5.49 4.34
C LYS A 66 8.63 -5.91 4.47
N THR A 67 8.17 -6.82 3.62
CA THR A 67 6.85 -7.44 3.74
C THR A 67 6.95 -8.68 4.63
N THR A 68 5.97 -8.89 5.51
CA THR A 68 5.90 -10.06 6.41
C THR A 68 5.43 -11.34 5.72
N SER A 69 4.66 -11.20 4.64
CA SER A 69 4.12 -12.28 3.81
C SER A 69 4.17 -11.86 2.33
N GLY A 70 4.30 -12.80 1.40
CA GLY A 70 4.42 -12.51 -0.04
C GLY A 70 3.19 -11.83 -0.64
N ILE A 71 3.31 -11.37 -1.88
CA ILE A 71 2.21 -10.80 -2.65
C ILE A 71 1.24 -11.92 -3.03
N GLN A 72 -0.05 -11.77 -2.70
CA GLN A 72 -1.09 -12.77 -2.99
C GLN A 72 -1.76 -12.56 -4.35
N LEU A 73 -2.05 -11.31 -4.72
CA LEU A 73 -2.68 -10.94 -5.99
C LEU A 73 -2.12 -9.60 -6.48
N VAL A 74 -1.88 -9.50 -7.79
CA VAL A 74 -1.60 -8.24 -8.49
C VAL A 74 -2.39 -8.23 -9.77
N GLU A 75 -3.19 -7.18 -9.97
CA GLU A 75 -3.87 -6.93 -11.23
C GLU A 75 -3.42 -5.57 -11.79
N PHE A 76 -3.25 -5.52 -13.11
CA PHE A 76 -2.99 -4.29 -13.83
C PHE A 76 -4.20 -3.97 -14.70
N LEU A 77 -4.81 -2.82 -14.45
CA LEU A 77 -5.88 -2.33 -15.32
C LEU A 77 -5.30 -1.82 -16.64
N PRO A 78 -6.06 -1.96 -17.74
CA PRO A 78 -5.76 -1.27 -18.99
C PRO A 78 -5.61 0.24 -18.78
N ARG A 79 -4.80 0.87 -19.63
CA ARG A 79 -4.50 2.30 -19.50
C ARG A 79 -5.79 3.14 -19.62
N GLY A 80 -6.02 3.98 -18.62
CA GLY A 80 -7.14 4.93 -18.60
C GLY A 80 -8.42 4.36 -17.98
N GLU A 81 -8.44 3.08 -17.60
CA GLU A 81 -9.53 2.51 -16.82
C GLU A 81 -9.39 2.82 -15.33
N THR A 82 -10.52 2.77 -14.63
CA THR A 82 -10.60 3.01 -13.19
C THR A 82 -11.35 1.85 -12.53
N ILE A 83 -11.06 1.61 -11.26
CA ILE A 83 -11.76 0.61 -10.47
C ILE A 83 -13.14 1.17 -10.11
N ASN A 84 -14.16 0.51 -10.62
CA ASN A 84 -15.55 0.75 -10.23
C ASN A 84 -16.01 -0.36 -9.26
N ALA A 85 -17.22 -0.21 -8.71
CA ALA A 85 -17.75 -1.16 -7.73
C ALA A 85 -17.91 -2.59 -8.29
N VAL A 86 -18.30 -2.74 -9.57
CA VAL A 86 -18.45 -4.07 -10.19
C VAL A 86 -17.09 -4.75 -10.29
N ARG A 87 -16.09 -4.03 -10.80
CA ARG A 87 -14.73 -4.56 -10.94
C ARG A 87 -14.12 -4.93 -9.59
N TYR A 88 -14.34 -4.11 -8.56
CA TYR A 88 -13.87 -4.40 -7.22
C TYR A 88 -14.46 -5.70 -6.66
N CYS A 89 -15.76 -5.93 -6.88
CA CYS A 89 -16.43 -7.17 -6.48
C CYS A 89 -15.95 -8.40 -7.27
N GLU A 90 -15.53 -8.25 -8.52
CA GLU A 90 -14.99 -9.36 -9.33
C GLU A 90 -13.59 -9.79 -8.88
N THR A 91 -12.80 -8.88 -8.31
CA THR A 91 -11.44 -9.13 -7.83
C THR A 91 -11.42 -9.79 -6.43
N LEU A 92 -12.50 -9.65 -5.64
CA LEU A 92 -12.63 -10.24 -4.29
C LEU A 92 -13.20 -11.67 -4.31
#